data_AF-A0A8T4UCE3-F1
#
_entry.id   AF-A0A8T4UCE3-F1
#
_cell.length_a   1.000
_cell.length_b   1.000
_cell.length_c   1.000
_cell.angle_alpha   90.00
_cell.angle_beta   90.00
_cell.angle_gamma   90.00
#
_symmetry.space_group_name_H-M   'P 1'
#
loop_
_entity.id
_entity.type
_entity.pdbx_description
1 polymer ?
#
loop_
_entity_poly.entity_id
_entity_poly.type
_entity_poly.pdbx_seq_one_letter_code
_entity_poly.pdbx_strand_id
1 'polypeptide(L)' 'MNAKLQHYWTKTKSFIKECIRVFQITKKPSKDEYKAIVKVTALGILIVGALGFIISITGALTLGF' A
#
# COMPACT_ATOMS: atom_id res chain seq x y z
N MET A 1 32.44 -21.25 19.39
CA MET A 1 31.62 -20.39 18.50
C MET A 1 30.15 -20.56 18.90
N ASN A 2 29.39 -19.46 19.08
CA ASN A 2 27.90 -19.43 19.17
C ASN A 2 27.19 -19.38 20.56
N ALA A 3 27.64 -18.55 21.51
CA ALA A 3 26.82 -18.16 22.69
C ALA A 3 26.17 -16.77 22.56
N LYS A 4 26.77 -15.83 21.80
CA LYS A 4 26.23 -14.46 21.58
C LYS A 4 24.96 -14.42 20.74
N LEU A 5 24.78 -15.39 19.84
CA LEU A 5 23.73 -15.41 18.83
C LEU A 5 22.37 -15.83 19.42
N GLN A 6 22.36 -16.59 20.53
CA GLN A 6 21.15 -16.98 21.24
C GLN A 6 20.40 -15.78 21.86
N HIS A 7 21.13 -14.81 22.43
CA HIS A 7 20.51 -13.63 23.05
C HIS A 7 19.79 -12.73 22.03
N TYR A 8 20.29 -12.63 20.79
CA TYR A 8 19.59 -11.91 19.73
C TYR A 8 18.39 -12.69 19.19
N TRP A 9 18.52 -14.01 19.05
CA TRP A 9 17.43 -14.87 18.56
C TRP A 9 16.19 -14.89 19.46
N THR A 10 16.36 -14.80 20.79
CA THR A 10 15.24 -14.74 21.73
C THR A 10 14.48 -13.41 21.64
N LYS A 11 15.20 -12.29 21.53
CA LYS A 11 14.59 -10.96 21.31
C LYS A 11 13.80 -10.92 20.00
N THR A 12 14.38 -11.35 18.89
CA THR A 12 13.72 -11.31 17.57
C THR A 12 12.50 -12.23 17.50
N LYS A 13 12.55 -13.42 18.12
CA LYS A 13 11.38 -14.32 18.21
C LYS A 13 10.22 -13.69 18.98
N SER A 14 10.50 -12.98 20.07
CA SER A 14 9.46 -12.29 20.84
C SER A 14 8.84 -11.14 20.03
N PHE A 15 9.66 -10.31 19.38
CA PHE A 15 9.16 -9.22 18.52
C PHE A 15 8.28 -9.72 17.37
N ILE A 16 8.69 -10.79 16.68
CA ILE A 16 7.88 -11.38 15.60
C ILE A 16 6.55 -11.92 16.14
N LYS A 17 6.53 -12.53 17.32
CA LYS A 17 5.30 -13.01 17.97
C LYS A 17 4.32 -11.88 18.27
N GLU A 18 4.80 -10.76 18.80
CA GLU A 18 3.97 -9.59 19.06
C GLU A 18 3.42 -9.00 17.76
N CYS A 19 4.26 -8.87 16.71
CA CYS A 19 3.82 -8.40 15.40
C CYS A 19 2.73 -9.29 14.79
N ILE A 20 2.85 -10.62 14.90
CA ILE A 20 1.83 -11.56 14.41
C ILE A 20 0.52 -11.38 15.17
N ARG A 21 0.57 -11.14 16.48
CA ARG A 21 -0.62 -10.89 17.29
C ARG A 21 -1.34 -9.62 16.82
N VAL A 22 -0.60 -8.55 16.53
CA VAL A 22 -1.15 -7.30 15.96
C VAL A 22 -1.76 -7.55 14.58
N PHE A 23 -1.10 -8.34 13.73
CA PHE A 23 -1.59 -8.68 12.39
C PHE A 23 -2.84 -9.59 12.40
N GLN A 24 -3.06 -10.32 13.49
CA GLN A 24 -4.30 -11.08 13.70
C GLN A 24 -5.45 -10.20 14.22
N ILE A 25 -5.15 -9.10 14.92
CA ILE A 25 -6.15 -8.13 15.40
C ILE A 25 -6.63 -7.24 14.25
N THR A 26 -5.82 -7.03 13.21
CA THR A 26 -6.27 -6.32 12.01
C THR A 26 -7.36 -7.13 11.31
N LYS A 27 -8.57 -6.56 11.28
CA LYS A 27 -9.72 -7.09 10.54
C LYS A 27 -9.33 -7.27 9.08
N LYS A 28 -9.26 -8.53 8.62
CA LYS A 28 -9.11 -8.83 7.20
C LYS A 28 -10.32 -8.22 6.47
N PRO A 29 -10.11 -7.33 5.48
CA PRO A 29 -11.21 -6.61 4.83
C PRO A 29 -12.18 -7.62 4.23
N SER A 30 -13.49 -7.39 4.42
CA SER A 30 -14.50 -8.22 3.77
C SER A 30 -14.42 -8.02 2.25
N LYS A 31 -14.73 -9.05 1.47
CA LYS A 31 -14.68 -8.99 -0.01
C LYS A 31 -15.55 -7.85 -0.56
N ASP A 32 -16.60 -7.47 0.15
CA ASP A 32 -17.52 -6.40 -0.26
C ASP A 32 -16.93 -5.01 -0.01
N GLU A 33 -16.29 -4.78 1.14
CA GLU A 33 -15.58 -3.53 1.45
C GLU A 33 -14.42 -3.33 0.47
N TYR A 34 -13.66 -4.39 0.18
CA TYR A 34 -12.58 -4.33 -0.79
C TYR A 34 -13.09 -3.94 -2.18
N LYS A 35 -14.19 -4.54 -2.64
CA LYS A 35 -14.80 -4.18 -3.94
C LYS A 35 -15.31 -2.74 -3.96
N ALA A 36 -15.89 -2.25 -2.87
CA ALA A 36 -16.36 -0.87 -2.78
C ALA A 36 -15.19 0.11 -2.88
N ILE A 37 -14.12 -0.11 -2.09
CA ILE A 37 -12.90 0.72 -2.12
C ILE A 37 -12.28 0.71 -3.51
N VAL A 38 -12.07 -0.47 -4.10
CA VAL A 38 -11.48 -0.60 -5.45
C VAL A 38 -12.29 0.13 -6.50
N LYS A 39 -13.62 0.06 -6.48
CA LYS A 39 -14.47 0.78 -7.44
C LYS A 39 -14.33 2.29 -7.30
N VAL A 40 -14.35 2.81 -6.07
CA VAL A 40 -14.22 4.25 -5.81
C VAL A 40 -12.83 4.75 -6.18
N THR A 41 -11.78 4.02 -5.79
CA THR A 41 -10.39 4.36 -6.14
C THR A 41 -10.15 4.30 -7.64
N ALA A 42 -10.67 3.27 -8.34
CA ALA A 42 -10.55 3.15 -9.78
C ALA A 42 -11.22 4.34 -10.49
N LEU A 43 -12.40 4.77 -10.02
CA LEU A 43 -13.09 5.95 -10.56
C LEU A 43 -12.28 7.23 -10.33
N GLY A 44 -11.70 7.41 -9.14
CA GLY A 44 -10.85 8.56 -8.82
C GLY A 44 -9.59 8.62 -9.69
N ILE A 45 -8.89 7.50 -9.87
CA ILE A 45 -7.70 7.43 -10.73
C ILE A 45 -8.05 7.74 -12.18
N LEU A 46 -9.19 7.26 -12.68
CA LEU A 46 -9.62 7.54 -14.05
C LEU A 46 -9.88 9.04 -14.26
N ILE A 47 -10.56 9.69 -13.32
CA ILE A 47 -10.84 11.14 -13.40
C ILE A 47 -9.53 11.94 -13.32
N VAL A 48 -8.68 11.65 -12.33
CA VAL A 48 -7.40 12.38 -12.15
C VAL A 48 -6.46 12.12 -13.33
N GLY A 49 -6.41 10.89 -13.83
CA GLY A 49 -5.62 10.51 -15.01
C GLY A 49 -6.11 11.22 -16.28
N ALA A 50 -7.42 11.32 -16.49
CA ALA A 50 -7.99 12.06 -17.60
C ALA A 50 -7.69 13.57 -17.51
N LEU A 51 -7.80 14.17 -16.32
CA LEU A 51 -7.44 15.57 -16.10
C LEU A 51 -5.95 15.82 -16.39
N GLY A 52 -5.07 14.96 -15.86
CA GLY A 52 -3.64 15.03 -16.16
C GLY A 52 -3.32 14.84 -17.64
N PHE A 53 -4.05 13.96 -18.33
CA PHE A 53 -3.89 13.73 -19.76
C PHE A 53 -4.30 14.96 -20.60
N ILE A 54 -5.42 15.62 -20.25
CA ILE A 54 -5.86 16.85 -20.92
C ILE A 54 -4.84 17.98 -20.71
N ILE A 55 -4.32 18.15 -19.49
CA ILE A 55 -3.27 19.14 -19.20
C ILE A 55 -1.99 18.81 -19.97
N SER A 56 -1.60 17.55 -20.04
CA SER A 56 -0.41 17.13 -20.78
C SER A 56 -0.55 17.36 -22.29
N ILE A 57 -1.71 17.08 -22.87
CA ILE A 57 -1.97 17.31 -24.29
C ILE A 57 -1.96 18.81 -24.60
N THR A 58 -2.67 19.61 -23.80
CA THR A 58 -2.75 21.06 -24.01
C THR A 58 -1.38 21.71 -23.84
N GLY A 59 -0.62 21.34 -22.81
CA GLY A 59 0.75 21.83 -22.60
C GLY A 59 1.71 21.40 -23.71
N ALA A 60 1.66 20.13 -24.14
CA ALA A 60 2.49 19.63 -25.25
C ALA A 60 2.16 20.33 -26.56
N LEU A 61 0.89 20.62 -26.83
CA LEU A 61 0.46 21.32 -28.04
C LEU A 61 0.95 22.78 -28.04
N THR A 62 0.97 23.46 -26.89
CA THR A 62 1.42 24.86 -26.81
C THR A 62 2.94 25.02 -26.80
N LEU A 63 3.71 24.03 -26.32
CA LEU A 63 5.18 24.07 -26.25
C LEU A 63 5.87 23.53 -27.52
N GLY A 64 5.14 22.87 -28.42
CA GLY A 64 5.65 22.26 -29.65
C GLY A 64 5.58 23.15 -30.90
N PHE A 65 5.17 24.42 -30.77
CA PHE A 65 5.21 25.44 -31.84
C PHE A 65 6.31 26.47 -31.55
#